data_AF-A0A7L5JRA6-F1
#
_entry.id   AF-A0A7L5JRA6-F1
#
_cell.length_a   1.000
_cell.length_b   1.000
_cell.length_c   1.000
_cell.angle_alpha   90.00
_cell.angle_beta   90.00
_cell.angle_gamma   90.00
#
_symmetry.space_group_name_H-M   'P 1'
#
loop_
_entity.id
_entity.type
_entity.pdbx_description
1 polymer ?
#
loop_
_entity_poly.entity_id
_entity_poly.type
_entity_poly.pdbx_seq_one_letter_code
_entity_poly.pdbx_strand_id
1 'polypeptide(L)'
;MSKFKDWFTEDEDDIFFGSPKSKFFDILEQTHRDLIEDEIDKIFEKLAILELIVSKDRDEDFDVNSYLEDFKEKNQEEVNSMKKGLYMEVSGEIISRLDS
;
A
#
# COMPACT_ATOMS: atom_id res chain seq x y z
N MET A 1 7.40 7.25 17.05
CA MET A 1 7.52 7.36 15.58
C MET A 1 8.98 7.49 15.14
N SER A 2 9.85 6.54 15.52
CA SER A 2 11.29 6.57 15.12
C SER A 2 11.76 5.25 14.48
N LYS A 3 11.04 4.13 14.68
CA LYS A 3 11.42 2.82 14.15
C LYS A 3 11.17 2.63 12.65
N PHE A 4 10.40 3.52 12.02
CA PHE A 4 10.12 3.43 10.58
C PHE A 4 11.10 4.24 9.74
N LYS A 5 11.81 5.22 10.32
CA LYS A 5 12.73 6.09 9.58
C LYS A 5 14.02 5.36 9.18
N ASP A 6 14.47 4.41 10.01
CA ASP A 6 15.65 3.58 9.71
C ASP A 6 15.40 2.56 8.58
N TRP A 7 14.14 2.33 8.18
CA TRP A 7 13.84 1.51 7.00
C TRP A 7 14.00 2.29 5.68
N PHE A 8 13.96 3.62 5.74
CA PHE A 8 14.00 4.47 4.53
C PHE A 8 15.41 4.77 4.03
N THR A 9 16.45 4.51 4.82
CA THR A 9 17.83 4.75 4.39
C THR A 9 18.31 3.59 3.53
N GLU A 10 18.38 3.88 2.23
CA GLU A 10 19.10 3.12 1.21
C GLU A 10 20.48 2.70 1.73
N ASP A 11 20.65 1.40 1.95
CA ASP A 11 21.90 0.71 1.71
C ASP A 11 21.55 -0.58 0.95
N GLU A 12 22.19 -0.72 -0.20
CA GLU A 12 22.01 -1.76 -1.23
C GLU A 12 22.43 -3.17 -0.78
N ASP A 13 22.64 -3.44 0.50
CA ASP A 13 23.17 -4.73 0.97
C ASP A 13 22.31 -5.33 2.11
N ASP A 14 21.61 -6.43 1.76
CA ASP A 14 21.66 -7.71 2.49
C ASP A 14 20.53 -8.24 3.43
N ILE A 15 19.22 -7.98 3.22
CA ILE A 15 18.15 -8.82 3.84
C ILE A 15 16.95 -9.18 2.90
N PHE A 16 16.79 -8.52 1.75
CA PHE A 16 15.58 -8.67 0.92
C PHE A 16 15.90 -9.07 -0.53
N PHE A 17 16.06 -10.37 -0.77
CA PHE A 17 16.08 -10.94 -2.13
C PHE A 17 14.65 -10.85 -2.73
N GLY A 18 14.28 -9.71 -3.32
CA GLY A 18 12.99 -9.52 -4.01
C GLY A 18 12.36 -8.13 -3.79
N SER A 19 11.54 -7.67 -4.76
CA SER A 19 10.84 -6.38 -4.63
C SER A 19 9.77 -6.43 -3.52
N PRO A 20 9.43 -5.32 -2.85
CA PRO A 20 8.36 -5.27 -1.85
C PRO A 20 7.03 -5.86 -2.33
N LYS A 21 6.72 -5.65 -3.62
CA LYS A 21 5.57 -6.25 -4.30
C LYS A 21 5.65 -7.78 -4.31
N SER A 22 6.80 -8.36 -4.68
CA SER A 22 6.99 -9.81 -4.74
C SER A 22 6.73 -10.44 -3.38
N LYS A 23 7.37 -9.92 -2.32
CA LYS A 23 7.20 -10.45 -0.97
C LYS A 23 5.78 -10.36 -0.47
N PHE A 24 5.08 -9.26 -0.78
CA PHE A 24 3.66 -9.13 -0.43
C PHE A 24 2.83 -10.29 -1.03
N PHE A 25 3.01 -10.60 -2.31
CA PHE A 25 2.29 -11.72 -2.94
C PHE A 25 2.74 -13.07 -2.38
N ASP A 26 4.04 -13.26 -2.09
CA ASP A 26 4.54 -14.48 -1.45
C ASP A 26 3.90 -14.72 -0.08
N ILE A 27 3.74 -13.65 0.72
CA ILE A 27 3.08 -13.70 2.05
C ILE A 27 1.60 -14.02 1.89
N LEU A 28 0.92 -13.38 0.93
CA LEU A 28 -0.48 -13.67 0.63
C LEU A 28 -0.69 -15.13 0.25
N GLU A 29 0.21 -15.73 -0.55
CA GLU A 29 0.09 -17.14 -0.94
C GLU A 29 0.29 -18.11 0.25
N GLN A 30 1.06 -17.70 1.25
CA GLN A 30 1.39 -18.53 2.42
C GLN A 30 0.44 -18.33 3.61
N THR A 31 -0.38 -17.28 3.60
CA THR A 31 -1.25 -16.90 4.71
C THR A 31 -2.63 -17.58 4.63
N HIS A 32 -3.30 -17.77 5.77
CA HIS A 32 -4.68 -18.26 5.80
C HIS A 32 -5.64 -17.28 5.13
N ARG A 33 -6.58 -17.83 4.35
CA ARG A 33 -7.54 -17.05 3.56
C ARG A 33 -8.35 -16.06 4.39
N ASP A 34 -8.80 -16.46 5.57
CA ASP A 34 -9.60 -15.59 6.45
C ASP A 34 -8.84 -14.32 6.86
N LEU A 35 -7.54 -14.46 7.19
CA LEU A 35 -6.68 -13.32 7.52
C LEU A 35 -6.45 -12.42 6.30
N ILE A 36 -6.31 -13.01 5.12
CA ILE A 36 -6.14 -12.26 3.87
C ILE A 36 -7.40 -11.46 3.55
N GLU A 37 -8.58 -12.08 3.68
CA GLU A 37 -9.86 -11.42 3.43
C GLU A 37 -10.04 -10.21 4.36
N ASP A 38 -9.74 -10.36 5.65
CA ASP A 38 -9.76 -9.26 6.62
C ASP A 38 -8.79 -8.12 6.27
N GLU A 39 -7.55 -8.42 5.88
CA GLU A 39 -6.58 -7.38 5.51
C GLU A 39 -6.92 -6.70 4.18
N ILE A 40 -7.43 -7.45 3.20
CA ILE A 40 -7.89 -6.88 1.93
C ILE A 40 -9.08 -5.95 2.15
N ASP A 41 -10.04 -6.32 3.01
CA ASP A 41 -11.20 -5.48 3.31
C ASP A 41 -10.80 -4.10 3.85
N LYS A 42 -9.82 -4.04 4.75
CA LYS A 42 -9.26 -2.77 5.25
C LYS A 42 -8.62 -1.92 4.16
N ILE A 43 -7.96 -2.55 3.18
CA ILE A 43 -7.38 -1.81 2.04
C ILE A 43 -8.49 -1.18 1.22
N PHE A 44 -9.57 -1.92 0.96
CA PHE A 44 -10.74 -1.39 0.25
C PHE A 44 -11.46 -0.29 1.05
N GLU A 45 -11.59 -0.44 2.37
CA GLU A 45 -12.15 0.60 3.23
C GLU A 45 -11.31 1.89 3.15
N LYS A 46 -9.97 1.78 3.26
CA LYS A 46 -9.06 2.91 3.12
C LYS A 46 -9.18 3.56 1.73
N LEU A 47 -9.31 2.77 0.67
CA LEU A 47 -9.50 3.26 -0.70
C LEU A 47 -10.83 4.02 -0.83
N ALA A 48 -11.93 3.47 -0.32
CA ALA A 48 -13.25 4.11 -0.35
C ALA A 48 -13.24 5.45 0.40
N ILE A 49 -12.58 5.52 1.56
CA ILE A 49 -12.43 6.77 2.31
C ILE A 49 -11.62 7.79 1.49
N LEU A 50 -10.53 7.38 0.83
CA LEU A 50 -9.73 8.28 0.01
C LEU A 50 -10.51 8.78 -1.21
N GLU A 51 -11.25 7.93 -1.89
CA GLU A 51 -12.11 8.34 -3.01
C GLU A 51 -13.19 9.32 -2.55
N LEU A 52 -13.84 9.08 -1.41
CA LEU A 52 -14.79 10.01 -0.80
C LEU A 52 -14.14 11.36 -0.45
N ILE A 53 -12.90 11.36 0.03
CA ILE A 53 -12.16 12.60 0.33
C ILE A 53 -11.83 13.37 -0.95
N VAL A 54 -11.40 12.67 -2.02
CA VAL A 54 -11.01 13.28 -3.30
C VAL A 54 -12.22 13.84 -4.04
N SER A 55 -13.37 13.14 -3.96
CA SER A 55 -14.65 13.56 -4.54
C SER A 55 -15.42 14.54 -3.66
N LYS A 56 -15.00 14.73 -2.40
CA LYS A 56 -15.61 15.71 -1.50
C LYS A 56 -15.55 17.11 -2.10
N ASP A 57 -16.67 17.82 -2.06
CA ASP A 57 -16.80 19.20 -2.54
C ASP A 57 -16.53 19.36 -4.05
N ARG A 58 -16.61 18.27 -4.82
CA ARG A 58 -16.54 18.25 -6.29
C ARG A 58 -17.94 18.16 -6.90
N ASP A 59 -18.08 18.63 -8.14
CA ASP A 59 -19.32 18.54 -8.90
C ASP A 59 -19.67 17.08 -9.25
N GLU A 60 -20.95 16.81 -9.56
CA GLU A 60 -21.45 15.48 -9.93
C GLU A 60 -20.73 14.88 -11.16
N ASP A 61 -20.19 15.72 -12.03
CA ASP A 61 -19.43 15.33 -13.22
C ASP A 61 -17.93 15.05 -12.95
N PHE A 62 -17.49 15.10 -11.69
CA PHE A 62 -16.09 14.87 -11.34
C PHE A 62 -15.70 13.40 -11.52
N ASP A 63 -14.85 13.15 -12.52
CA ASP A 63 -14.23 11.84 -12.72
C ASP A 63 -12.96 11.68 -11.88
N VAL A 64 -13.10 10.97 -10.76
CA VAL A 64 -12.01 10.59 -9.86
C VAL A 64 -10.90 9.84 -10.62
N ASN A 65 -11.24 8.95 -11.56
CA ASN A 65 -10.25 8.12 -12.24
C ASN A 65 -9.34 8.96 -13.14
N SER A 66 -9.93 9.88 -13.90
CA SER A 66 -9.18 10.83 -14.73
C SER A 66 -8.25 11.71 -13.88
N TYR A 67 -8.73 12.19 -12.73
CA TYR A 67 -7.90 12.96 -11.79
C TYR A 67 -6.72 12.15 -11.22
N LEU A 68 -6.95 10.89 -10.86
CA LEU A 68 -5.90 10.02 -10.33
C LEU A 68 -4.84 9.67 -11.38
N GLU A 69 -5.22 9.47 -12.64
CA GLU A 69 -4.28 9.26 -13.74
C GLU A 69 -3.41 10.49 -14.00
N ASP A 70 -4.02 11.67 -14.11
CA ASP A 70 -3.29 12.93 -14.23
C ASP A 70 -2.31 13.16 -13.07
N PHE A 71 -2.73 12.82 -11.85
CA PHE A 71 -1.88 12.91 -10.67
C PHE A 71 -0.70 11.94 -10.74
N LYS A 72 -0.95 10.68 -11.16
CA LYS A 72 0.06 9.65 -11.29
C LYS A 72 1.12 10.02 -12.34
N GLU A 73 0.71 10.56 -13.49
CA GLU A 73 1.64 10.98 -14.53
C GLU A 73 2.59 12.08 -14.04
N LYS A 74 2.08 13.02 -13.23
CA LYS A 74 2.86 14.15 -12.70
C LYS A 74 3.75 13.79 -11.51
N ASN A 75 3.45 12.70 -10.80
CA ASN A 75 4.10 12.32 -9.54
C ASN A 75 4.52 10.84 -9.55
N GLN A 76 5.02 10.35 -10.69
CA GLN A 76 5.24 8.92 -10.90
C GLN A 76 6.22 8.31 -9.89
N GLU A 77 7.29 9.04 -9.54
CA GLU A 77 8.29 8.59 -8.57
C GLU A 77 7.72 8.52 -7.16
N GLU A 78 7.01 9.56 -6.71
CA GLU A 78 6.37 9.58 -5.40
C GLU A 78 5.31 8.49 -5.27
N VAL A 79 4.49 8.28 -6.32
CA VAL A 79 3.49 7.21 -6.35
C VAL A 79 4.15 5.83 -6.26
N ASN A 80 5.27 5.62 -6.97
CA ASN A 80 5.99 4.36 -6.89
C ASN A 80 6.62 4.12 -5.51
N SER A 81 7.16 5.18 -4.88
CA SER A 81 7.69 5.12 -3.53
C SER A 81 6.59 4.81 -2.50
N MET A 82 5.47 5.52 -2.58
CA MET A 82 4.29 5.29 -1.73
C MET A 82 3.76 3.86 -1.89
N LYS A 83 3.66 3.36 -3.13
CA LYS A 83 3.25 1.97 -3.38
C LYS A 83 4.18 0.95 -2.73
N LYS A 84 5.50 1.14 -2.79
CA LYS A 84 6.46 0.26 -2.11
C LYS A 84 6.24 0.28 -0.59
N GLY A 85 6.03 1.47 -0.01
CA GLY A 85 5.72 1.63 1.41
C GLY A 85 4.44 0.92 1.83
N LEU A 86 3.36 1.06 1.06
CA LEU A 86 2.09 0.39 1.32
C LEU A 86 2.21 -1.14 1.27
N TYR A 87 2.95 -1.70 0.30
CA TYR A 87 3.18 -3.16 0.25
C TYR A 87 3.86 -3.67 1.51
N MET A 88 4.84 -2.93 2.04
CA MET A 88 5.53 -3.29 3.28
C MET A 88 4.65 -3.13 4.52
N GLU A 89 3.87 -2.06 4.59
CA GLU A 89 2.94 -1.79 5.70
C GLU A 89 1.98 -2.98 5.85
N VAL A 90 1.28 -3.33 4.77
CA VAL A 90 0.34 -4.46 4.76
C VAL A 90 1.04 -5.78 5.02
N SER A 91 2.22 -6.01 4.43
CA SER A 91 3.01 -7.23 4.70
C SER A 91 3.37 -7.36 6.19
N GLY A 92 3.75 -6.24 6.82
CA GLY A 92 4.05 -6.19 8.25
C GLY A 92 2.83 -6.47 9.13
N GLU A 93 1.66 -5.94 8.76
CA GLU A 93 0.40 -6.20 9.45
C GLU A 93 0.03 -7.69 9.38
N ILE A 94 0.10 -8.31 8.20
CA ILE A 94 -0.15 -9.74 8.01
C ILE A 94 0.81 -10.59 8.86
N ILE A 95 2.12 -10.32 8.78
CA ILE A 95 3.13 -11.06 9.55
C ILE A 95 2.88 -10.92 11.04
N SER A 96 2.56 -9.72 11.53
CA SER A 96 2.30 -9.49 12.96
C SER A 96 1.11 -10.29 13.50
N ARG A 97 0.11 -10.55 12.65
CA ARG A 97 -1.05 -11.38 12.98
C ARG A 97 -0.76 -12.87 12.90
N LEU A 98 0.20 -13.29 12.08
CA LEU A 98 0.65 -14.69 12.01
C LEU A 98 1.47 -15.12 13.24
N ASP A 99 2.23 -14.19 13.84
CA ASP A 99 3.04 -14.44 15.04
C ASP A 99 2.25 -14.35 16.36
N SER A 100 0.97 -13.96 16.32
CA SER A 100 0.09 -13.78 17.50
C SER A 100 -0.85 -14.96 17.71
#